data_AF-A0A654AQ66-F1
#
_entry.id   AF-A0A654AQ66-F1
#
_cell.length_a   1.000
_cell.length_b   1.000
_cell.length_c   1.000
_cell.angle_alpha   90.00
_cell.angle_beta   90.00
_cell.angle_gamma   90.00
#
_symmetry.space_group_name_H-M   'P 1'
#
loop_
_entity.id
_entity.type
_entity.pdbx_description
1 polymer ?
#
loop_
_entity_poly.entity_id
_entity_poly.type
_entity_poly.pdbx_seq_one_letter_code
_entity_poly.pdbx_strand_id
1 'polypeptide(L)'
;MAVKFAGTMNAINRGLDATKPAKGADMVEDWEAALADIETPGAKGILRDLASLRKQLEKDTPDADRVHALLHRLGTATTKIAEKADTSQDKLRALGEALTEAGEDSPDEEEDVAAAASPKRARKKA
;
A
#
# COMPACT_ATOMS: atom_id res chain seq x y z
N MET A 1 10.61 -17.60 -14.28
CA MET A 1 10.75 -16.38 -13.45
C MET A 1 9.68 -16.46 -12.37
N ALA A 2 10.06 -16.85 -11.14
CA ALA A 2 9.11 -16.88 -10.03
C ALA A 2 8.97 -15.44 -9.53
N VAL A 3 7.83 -14.82 -9.76
CA VAL A 3 7.62 -13.44 -9.34
C VAL A 3 7.76 -13.38 -7.82
N LYS A 4 8.73 -12.61 -7.32
CA LYS A 4 9.12 -12.54 -5.90
C LYS A 4 8.10 -11.80 -5.01
N PHE A 5 6.82 -11.82 -5.40
CA PHE A 5 5.70 -11.28 -4.61
C PHE A 5 5.63 -11.88 -3.21
N ALA A 6 6.17 -13.08 -3.00
CA ALA A 6 6.19 -13.76 -1.71
C ALA A 6 6.85 -12.93 -0.60
N GLY A 7 7.91 -12.17 -0.91
CA GLY A 7 8.56 -11.30 0.07
C GLY A 7 7.62 -10.18 0.53
N THR A 8 6.95 -9.54 -0.42
CA THR A 8 5.99 -8.44 -0.20
C THR A 8 4.74 -8.91 0.50
N MET A 9 4.13 -10.01 0.07
CA MET A 9 3.02 -10.64 0.79
C MET A 9 3.38 -11.00 2.23
N ASN A 10 4.60 -11.48 2.47
CA ASN A 10 5.02 -11.81 3.83
C ASN A 10 5.28 -10.59 4.72
N ALA A 11 5.73 -9.46 4.17
CA ALA A 11 5.83 -8.20 4.92
C ALA A 11 4.44 -7.60 5.21
N ILE A 12 3.56 -7.59 4.21
CA ILE A 12 2.15 -7.18 4.35
C ILE A 12 1.46 -8.01 5.44
N ASN A 13 1.57 -9.34 5.40
CA ASN A 13 0.97 -10.24 6.41
C ASN A 13 1.53 -10.04 7.83
N ARG A 14 2.70 -9.38 7.98
CA ARG A 14 3.33 -9.10 9.27
C ARG A 14 3.12 -7.66 9.73
N GLY A 15 2.39 -6.85 8.96
CA GLY A 15 2.26 -5.41 9.14
C GLY A 15 3.42 -4.67 8.49
N LEU A 16 3.11 -3.71 7.61
CA LEU A 16 4.13 -2.88 6.97
C LEU A 16 4.85 -1.98 7.98
N ASP A 17 4.19 -1.59 9.06
CA ASP A 17 4.79 -0.76 10.13
C ASP A 17 5.92 -1.47 10.88
N ALA A 18 5.88 -2.80 10.94
CA ALA A 18 6.95 -3.61 11.50
C ALA A 18 8.14 -3.77 10.53
N THR A 19 7.99 -3.35 9.27
CA THR A 19 9.01 -3.46 8.24
C THR A 19 9.91 -2.23 8.25
N LYS A 20 11.20 -2.43 8.54
CA LYS A 20 12.19 -1.33 8.48
C LYS A 20 12.21 -0.70 7.08
N PRO A 21 12.31 0.64 6.95
CA PRO A 21 12.32 1.31 5.65
C PRO A 21 13.33 0.74 4.65
N ALA A 22 14.55 0.45 5.10
CA ALA A 22 15.58 -0.19 4.28
C ALA A 22 15.13 -1.55 3.71
N LYS A 23 14.43 -2.36 4.52
CA LYS A 23 13.91 -3.64 4.04
C LYS A 23 12.77 -3.45 3.03
N GLY A 24 11.94 -2.44 3.23
CA GLY A 24 10.93 -2.03 2.25
C GLY A 24 11.57 -1.59 0.92
N ALA A 25 12.65 -0.81 0.96
CA ALA A 25 13.37 -0.37 -0.23
C ALA A 25 13.93 -1.55 -1.04
N ASP A 26 14.57 -2.53 -0.39
CA ASP A 26 15.04 -3.77 -1.05
C ASP A 26 13.90 -4.50 -1.77
N MET A 27 12.73 -4.56 -1.14
CA MET A 27 11.57 -5.27 -1.66
C MET A 27 10.95 -4.55 -2.86
N VAL A 28 10.99 -3.21 -2.85
CA VAL A 28 10.58 -2.38 -3.99
C VAL A 28 11.57 -2.54 -5.15
N GLU A 29 12.87 -2.56 -4.90
CA GLU A 29 13.90 -2.80 -5.92
C GLU A 29 13.74 -4.17 -6.61
N ASP A 30 13.46 -5.23 -5.83
CA ASP A 30 13.16 -6.55 -6.37
C ASP A 30 11.92 -6.54 -7.29
N TRP A 31 10.91 -5.72 -6.96
CA TRP A 31 9.72 -5.52 -7.78
C TRP A 31 10.00 -4.76 -9.07
N GLU A 32 10.80 -3.70 -9.00
CA GLU A 32 11.23 -2.94 -10.17
C GLU A 32 11.95 -3.85 -11.16
N ALA A 33 12.88 -4.67 -10.68
CA ALA A 33 13.61 -5.63 -11.50
C ALA A 33 12.67 -6.67 -12.14
N ALA A 34 11.67 -7.17 -11.40
CA ALA A 34 10.71 -8.13 -11.92
C ALA A 34 9.77 -7.52 -12.98
N LEU A 35 9.40 -6.25 -12.84
CA LEU A 35 8.50 -5.56 -13.76
C LEU A 35 9.22 -4.91 -14.95
N ALA A 36 10.54 -4.69 -14.88
CA ALA A 36 11.32 -4.06 -15.94
C ALA A 36 11.23 -4.80 -17.28
N ASP A 37 11.17 -6.14 -17.22
CA ASP A 37 11.10 -7.01 -18.39
C ASP A 37 9.65 -7.34 -18.82
N ILE A 38 8.64 -6.85 -18.10
CA ILE A 38 7.23 -7.14 -18.37
C ILE A 38 6.61 -6.07 -19.28
N GLU A 39 6.23 -6.47 -20.50
CA GLU A 39 5.55 -5.62 -21.48
C GLU A 39 4.02 -5.58 -21.31
N THR A 40 3.52 -5.46 -20.07
CA THR A 40 2.08 -5.36 -19.82
C THR A 40 1.61 -3.91 -19.85
N PRO A 41 0.54 -3.56 -20.60
CA PRO A 41 -0.05 -2.24 -20.57
C PRO A 41 -0.45 -1.80 -19.16
N GLY A 42 0.23 -0.78 -18.63
CA GLY A 42 0.06 -0.30 -17.26
C GLY A 42 1.28 -0.53 -16.35
N ALA A 43 2.16 -1.49 -16.67
CA ALA A 43 3.34 -1.81 -15.87
C ALA A 43 4.31 -0.61 -15.74
N LYS A 44 4.44 0.21 -16.79
CA LYS A 44 5.25 1.45 -16.77
C LYS A 44 4.78 2.47 -15.72
N GLY A 45 3.48 2.48 -15.38
CA GLY A 45 2.95 3.33 -14.31
C GLY A 45 3.43 2.82 -12.95
N ILE A 46 3.25 1.53 -12.71
CA ILE A 46 3.70 0.85 -11.48
C ILE A 46 5.20 1.03 -11.27
N LEU A 47 6.03 0.86 -12.30
CA LEU A 47 7.48 1.09 -12.21
C LEU A 47 7.85 2.52 -11.75
N ARG A 48 7.11 3.54 -12.19
CA ARG A 48 7.37 4.93 -11.74
C ARG A 48 6.95 5.17 -10.29
N ASP A 49 5.84 4.57 -9.88
CA ASP A 49 5.34 4.69 -8.52
C ASP A 49 6.24 3.90 -7.55
N LEU A 50 6.75 2.73 -7.95
CA LEU A 50 7.76 1.97 -7.20
C LEU A 50 9.06 2.75 -7.04
N ALA A 51 9.58 3.36 -8.10
CA ALA A 51 10.78 4.20 -8.00
C ALA A 51 10.58 5.39 -7.06
N SER A 52 9.36 5.93 -7.01
CA SER A 52 9.01 7.01 -6.09
C SER A 52 8.91 6.52 -4.65
N LEU A 53 8.37 5.33 -4.42
CA LEU A 53 8.27 4.69 -3.10
C LEU A 53 9.65 4.35 -2.55
N ARG A 54 10.52 3.71 -3.36
CA ARG A 54 11.91 3.41 -3.00
C ARG A 54 12.65 4.66 -2.53
N LYS A 55 12.61 5.73 -3.32
CA LYS A 55 13.22 7.02 -2.96
C LYS A 55 12.68 7.60 -1.66
N GLN A 56 11.43 7.31 -1.30
CA GLN A 56 10.85 7.80 -0.06
C GLN A 56 11.33 6.98 1.14
N LEU A 57 11.50 5.67 0.97
CA LEU A 57 12.01 4.75 1.99
C LEU A 57 13.52 4.87 2.23
N GLU A 58 14.28 5.31 1.23
CA GLU A 58 15.73 5.56 1.33
C GLU A 58 16.09 6.88 2.03
N LYS A 59 15.10 7.74 2.33
CA LYS A 59 15.34 8.98 3.06
C LYS A 59 15.54 8.70 4.54
N ASP A 60 16.37 9.53 5.19
CA ASP A 60 16.55 9.51 6.64
C ASP A 60 15.23 9.76 7.39
N THR A 61 14.38 10.61 6.82
CA THR A 61 13.02 10.89 7.30
C THR A 61 12.02 10.66 6.16
N PRO A 62 11.46 9.44 6.04
CA PRO A 62 10.36 9.17 5.13
C PRO A 62 9.15 10.04 5.45
N ASP A 63 8.34 10.31 4.43
CA ASP A 63 7.14 11.13 4.48
C ASP A 63 6.00 10.12 4.45
N ALA A 64 5.37 9.92 5.61
CA ALA A 64 4.37 8.89 5.81
C ALA A 64 3.20 9.10 4.84
N ASP A 65 2.64 10.30 4.77
CA ASP A 65 1.53 10.64 3.87
C ASP A 65 1.85 10.30 2.42
N ARG A 66 3.08 10.61 1.99
CA ARG A 66 3.53 10.28 0.64
C ARG A 66 3.73 8.78 0.44
N VAL A 67 4.23 8.05 1.44
CA VAL A 67 4.35 6.58 1.39
C VAL A 67 2.95 5.95 1.26
N HIS A 68 1.99 6.34 2.11
CA HIS A 68 0.62 5.84 2.07
C HIS A 68 -0.06 6.14 0.73
N ALA A 69 0.06 7.37 0.22
CA ALA A 69 -0.48 7.74 -1.09
C ALA A 69 0.14 6.92 -2.25
N LEU A 70 1.42 6.58 -2.16
CA LEU A 70 2.10 5.72 -3.15
C LEU A 70 1.64 4.27 -3.04
N LEU A 71 1.49 3.73 -1.82
CA LEU A 71 0.96 2.39 -1.58
C LEU A 71 -0.45 2.25 -2.15
N HIS A 72 -1.34 3.21 -1.89
CA HIS A 72 -2.70 3.22 -2.43
C HIS A 72 -2.73 3.23 -3.97
N ARG A 73 -1.90 4.08 -4.60
CA ARG A 73 -1.78 4.12 -6.08
C ARG A 73 -1.25 2.82 -6.66
N LEU A 74 -0.21 2.25 -6.03
CA LEU A 74 0.37 0.97 -6.41
C LEU A 74 -0.66 -0.14 -6.28
N GLY A 75 -1.44 -0.16 -5.21
CA GLY A 75 -2.53 -1.13 -5.00
C GLY A 75 -3.57 -1.06 -6.10
N THR A 76 -4.12 0.13 -6.36
CA THR A 76 -5.09 0.36 -7.43
C THR A 76 -4.55 -0.06 -8.80
N ALA A 77 -3.30 0.30 -9.12
CA ALA A 77 -2.69 -0.04 -10.41
C ALA A 77 -2.45 -1.56 -10.53
N THR A 78 -2.02 -2.22 -9.45
CA THR A 78 -1.77 -3.66 -9.41
C THR A 78 -3.07 -4.44 -9.60
N THR A 79 -4.17 -4.04 -8.95
CA THR A 79 -5.50 -4.65 -9.14
C THR A 79 -5.98 -4.50 -10.58
N LYS A 80 -5.77 -3.34 -11.22
CA LYS A 80 -6.11 -3.13 -12.64
C LYS A 80 -5.28 -4.00 -13.60
N ILE A 81 -4.03 -4.29 -13.27
CA ILE A 81 -3.21 -5.21 -14.05
C ILE A 81 -3.65 -6.66 -13.83
N ALA A 82 -4.09 -7.00 -12.61
CA ALA A 82 -4.61 -8.34 -12.30
C ALA A 82 -5.74 -8.74 -13.25
N GLU A 83 -6.67 -7.83 -13.56
CA GLU A 83 -7.78 -8.05 -14.51
C GLU A 83 -7.33 -8.37 -15.94
N LYS A 84 -6.08 -8.05 -16.28
CA LYS A 84 -5.49 -8.24 -17.61
C LYS A 84 -4.46 -9.36 -17.62
N ALA A 85 -4.20 -10.00 -16.48
CA ALA A 85 -3.16 -11.00 -16.34
C ALA A 85 -3.73 -12.39 -16.67
N ASP A 86 -3.17 -13.06 -17.68
CA ASP A 86 -3.57 -14.42 -18.04
C ASP A 86 -3.24 -15.44 -16.94
N THR A 87 -2.24 -15.14 -16.11
CA THR A 87 -1.81 -15.99 -14.99
C THR A 87 -1.62 -15.16 -13.73
N SER A 88 -1.87 -15.76 -12.56
CA SER A 88 -1.70 -15.12 -11.26
C SER A 88 -2.63 -13.93 -10.97
N GLN A 89 -3.75 -13.80 -11.69
CA GLN A 89 -4.78 -12.78 -11.46
C GLN A 89 -5.18 -12.68 -9.98
N ASP A 90 -5.55 -13.79 -9.33
CA ASP A 90 -6.00 -13.76 -7.93
C ASP A 90 -4.90 -13.28 -6.97
N LYS A 91 -3.64 -13.65 -7.24
CA LYS A 91 -2.48 -13.21 -6.44
C LYS A 91 -2.22 -11.72 -6.62
N LEU A 92 -2.29 -11.22 -7.86
CA LEU A 92 -2.12 -9.80 -8.16
C LEU A 92 -3.26 -8.97 -7.58
N ARG A 93 -4.49 -9.48 -7.61
CA ARG A 93 -5.65 -8.82 -7.00
C ARG A 93 -5.50 -8.73 -5.48
N ALA A 94 -5.23 -9.85 -4.81
CA ALA A 94 -5.03 -9.87 -3.36
C ALA A 94 -3.88 -8.94 -2.92
N LEU A 95 -2.80 -8.89 -3.71
CA LEU A 95 -1.70 -7.99 -3.47
C LEU A 95 -2.08 -6.52 -3.67
N GLY A 96 -2.84 -6.21 -4.72
CA GLY A 96 -3.31 -4.86 -4.98
C GLY A 96 -4.28 -4.35 -3.91
N GLU A 97 -5.18 -5.22 -3.44
CA GLU A 97 -6.08 -4.93 -2.32
C GLU A 97 -5.29 -4.64 -1.04
N ALA A 98 -4.33 -5.51 -0.67
CA ALA A 98 -3.55 -5.30 0.54
C ALA A 98 -2.64 -4.06 0.50
N LEU A 99 -2.12 -3.69 -0.67
CA LEU A 99 -1.40 -2.41 -0.86
C LEU A 99 -2.31 -1.20 -0.74
N THR A 100 -3.58 -1.34 -1.17
CA THR A 100 -4.57 -0.27 -1.06
C THR A 100 -4.91 -0.06 0.41
N GLU A 101 -5.24 -1.13 1.13
CA GLU A 101 -5.53 -1.12 2.56
C GLU A 101 -4.35 -0.53 3.38
N ALA A 102 -3.13 -0.96 3.10
CA ALA A 102 -1.92 -0.39 3.69
C ALA A 102 -1.71 1.11 3.41
N GLY A 103 -2.23 1.61 2.30
CA GLY A 103 -2.21 3.03 1.95
C GLY A 103 -3.39 3.81 2.53
N GLU A 104 -4.45 3.14 2.96
CA GLU A 104 -5.64 3.71 3.60
C GLU A 104 -5.53 3.76 5.12
N ASP A 105 -4.62 2.99 5.73
CA ASP A 105 -4.29 3.02 7.15
C ASP A 105 -3.54 4.31 7.53
N SER A 106 -4.18 5.45 7.23
CA SER A 106 -4.03 6.66 8.00
C SER A 106 -4.84 6.44 9.29
N PRO A 107 -4.31 6.75 10.48
CA PRO A 107 -5.05 6.62 11.72
C PRO A 107 -6.18 7.67 11.79
N ASP A 108 -7.25 7.44 11.03
CA ASP A 108 -8.54 8.12 11.14
C ASP A 108 -9.51 7.33 12.04
N GLU A 109 -9.02 6.31 12.75
CA GLU A 109 -9.81 5.61 13.78
C GLU A 109 -9.86 6.35 15.13
N GLU A 110 -9.21 7.51 15.30
CA GLU A 110 -9.32 8.31 16.53
C GLU A 110 -10.46 9.36 16.53
N GLU A 111 -11.12 9.65 15.40
CA GLU A 111 -12.16 10.69 15.36
C GLU A 111 -13.62 10.21 15.46
N ASP A 112 -13.89 8.91 15.63
CA ASP A 112 -15.27 8.40 15.80
C ASP A 112 -15.63 8.06 17.27
N VAL A 113 -14.66 8.04 18.18
CA VAL A 113 -14.91 7.79 19.62
C VAL A 113 -15.31 9.07 20.37
N ALA A 114 -14.91 10.26 19.89
CA ALA A 114 -15.20 11.52 20.58
C ALA A 114 -16.66 12.00 20.42
N ALA A 115 -17.36 11.59 19.35
CA ALA A 115 -18.75 11.99 19.10
C ALA A 115 -19.76 11.23 19.98
N ALA A 116 -19.42 10.03 20.46
CA ALA A 116 -20.30 9.20 21.28
C ALA A 116 -20.32 9.59 22.78
N ALA A 117 -19.40 10.44 23.25
CA ALA A 117 -19.21 10.73 24.68
C ALA A 117 -20.06 11.91 25.22
N SER A 118 -20.81 12.63 24.39
CA SER A 118 -21.63 13.77 24.85
C SER A 118 -23.13 13.60 24.57
N PRO A 119 -23.86 12.76 25.34
CA PRO A 119 -25.30 12.88 25.40
C PRO A 119 -25.64 14.17 26.16
N LYS A 120 -25.82 15.28 25.42
CA LYS A 120 -26.40 16.53 25.95
C LYS A 120 -27.83 16.24 26.43
N ARG A 121 -27.96 15.72 27.65
CA ARG A 121 -29.22 15.67 28.41
C ARG A 121 -29.65 17.10 28.73
N ALA A 122 -30.33 17.76 27.79
CA ALA A 122 -31.10 18.97 28.09
C ALA A 122 -32.40 18.57 28.81
N ARG A 123 -32.30 18.28 30.11
CA ARG A 123 -33.45 18.36 31.02
C ARG A 123 -33.49 19.80 31.53
N LYS A 124 -34.49 20.59 31.14
CA LYS A 124 -34.92 21.72 31.96
C LYS A 124 -36.42 21.95 31.83
N LYS A 125 -37.12 21.64 32.93
CA LYS A 125 -38.46 22.12 33.25
C LYS A 125 -38.41 23.63 33.50
N ALA A 126 -39.36 24.36 32.94
CA ALA A 126 -40.07 25.48 33.57
C ALA A 126 -41.42 25.59 32.87
#